data_AF-A0A9D6RID1-F1
#
_entry.id   AF-A0A9D6RID1-F1
#
_cell.length_a   1.000
_cell.length_b   1.000
_cell.length_c   1.000
_cell.angle_alpha   90.00
_cell.angle_beta   90.00
_cell.angle_gamma   90.00
#
_symmetry.space_group_name_H-M   'P 1'
#
loop_
_entity.id
_entity.type
_entity.pdbx_description
1 polymer ?
#
loop_
_entity_poly.entity_id
_entity_poly.type
_entity_poly.pdbx_seq_one_letter_code
_entity_poly.pdbx_strand_id
1 'polypeptide(L)' 'MKIESNETRTGGEELIAMFGDAKCVKIDGHFYLRGGSMADRTEALEWVMMFMPDEVVRLDG' A
#
# COMPACT_ATOMS: atom_id res chain seq x y z
N MET A 1 14.79 -0.90 -8.62
CA MET A 1 13.35 -0.78 -8.32
C MET A 1 12.67 -0.30 -9.59
N LYS A 2 11.83 -1.13 -10.22
CA LYS A 2 11.16 -0.81 -11.47
C LYS A 2 9.70 -0.56 -11.12
N ILE A 3 9.27 0.70 -11.12
CA ILE A 3 7.87 1.06 -10.84
C ILE A 3 7.13 0.93 -12.16
N GLU A 4 6.42 -0.18 -12.34
CA GLU A 4 5.52 -0.39 -13.47
C GLU A 4 4.13 0.11 -13.07
N SER A 5 3.80 1.33 -13.48
CA SER A 5 2.49 1.95 -13.25
C SER A 5 1.44 1.28 -14.15
N ASN A 6 0.87 0.17 -13.68
CA ASN A 6 -0.24 -0.48 -14.37
C ASN A 6 -1.57 0.13 -13.89
N GLU A 7 -2.06 1.16 -14.59
CA GLU A 7 -3.40 1.74 -14.40
C GLU A 7 -4.49 0.72 -14.76
N THR A 8 -4.75 -0.25 -13.89
CA THR A 8 -5.93 -1.11 -13.99
C THR A 8 -7.03 -0.50 -13.11
N ARG A 9 -7.79 0.43 -13.70
CA ARG A 9 -8.98 1.02 -13.10
C ARG A 9 -10.02 -0.07 -12.82
N THR A 10 -10.16 -0.44 -11.55
CA THR A 10 -11.33 -1.16 -11.03
C THR A 10 -11.79 -0.41 -9.79
N GLY A 11 -12.78 0.48 -9.96
CA GLY A 11 -13.60 1.09 -8.89
C GLY A 11 -12.87 1.64 -7.66
N GLY A 12 -12.31 2.85 -7.73
CA GLY A 12 -11.96 3.65 -6.54
C GLY A 12 -10.68 3.27 -5.79
N GLU A 13 -10.01 2.17 -6.16
CA GLU A 13 -8.76 1.73 -5.57
C GLU A 13 -7.54 2.15 -6.41
N GLU A 14 -6.60 2.85 -5.79
CA GLU A 14 -5.33 3.28 -6.37
C GLU A 14 -4.17 2.52 -5.71
N LEU A 15 -3.38 1.77 -6.48
CA LEU A 15 -2.18 1.11 -5.97
C LEU A 15 -1.04 2.13 -5.81
N ILE A 16 -0.55 2.29 -4.58
CA ILE A 16 0.50 3.24 -4.23
C ILE A 16 1.88 2.58 -4.28
N ALA A 17 2.00 1.39 -3.68
CA ALA A 17 3.26 0.65 -3.61
C ALA A 17 3.03 -0.85 -3.35
N MET A 18 4.04 -1.67 -3.65
CA MET A 18 4.07 -3.10 -3.35
C MET A 18 5.37 -3.48 -2.64
N PHE A 19 5.26 -4.37 -1.66
CA PHE A 19 6.36 -4.90 -0.86
C PHE A 19 6.17 -6.41 -0.79
N GLY A 20 6.91 -7.16 -1.61
CA GLY A 20 6.60 -8.57 -1.84
C GLY A 20 5.14 -8.76 -2.29
N ASP A 21 4.38 -9.51 -1.50
CA ASP A 21 2.95 -9.77 -1.72
C ASP A 21 2.02 -8.77 -1.01
N ALA A 22 2.56 -7.83 -0.21
CA ALA A 22 1.78 -6.75 0.41
C ALA A 22 1.57 -5.59 -0.57
N LYS A 23 0.35 -5.04 -0.56
CA LYS A 23 -0.05 -3.90 -1.40
C LYS A 23 -0.48 -2.74 -0.50
N CYS A 24 0.12 -1.58 -0.72
CA CYS A 24 -0.38 -0.31 -0.19
C CYS A 24 -1.32 0.29 -1.22
N VAL A 25 -2.59 0.43 -0.86
CA VAL A 25 -3.64 0.92 -1.75
C VAL A 25 -4.38 2.09 -1.09
N LYS A 26 -4.85 3.02 -1.91
CA LYS A 26 -5.68 4.14 -1.48
C LYS A 26 -7.10 3.95 -1.99
N ILE A 27 -8.06 3.98 -1.07
CA ILE A 27 -9.49 3.78 -1.36
C ILE A 27 -10.25 4.91 -0.69
N ASP A 28 -10.97 5.69 -1.48
CA ASP A 28 -11.74 6.85 -1.02
C ASP A 28 -10.94 7.80 -0.11
N GLY A 29 -9.66 8.01 -0.44
CA GLY A 29 -8.77 8.88 0.33
C GLY A 29 -8.04 8.22 1.49
N HIS A 30 -8.37 6.99 1.84
CA HIS A 30 -7.78 6.26 2.97
C HIS A 30 -6.77 5.21 2.51
N PHE A 31 -5.66 5.06 3.26
CA PHE A 31 -4.61 4.10 2.97
C PHE A 31 -4.85 2.75 3.65
N TYR A 32 -4.70 1.68 2.89
CA TYR A 32 -4.83 0.30 3.34
C TYR A 32 -3.59 -0.52 2.94
N LEU A 33 -3.14 -1.37 3.85
CA LEU A 33 -2.16 -2.42 3.57
C LEU A 33 -2.88 -3.76 3.50
N ARG A 34 -2.81 -4.40 2.32
CA ARG A 34 -3.48 -5.66 1.98
C ARG A 34 -2.49 -6.76 1.66
N GLY A 35 -2.80 -7.98 2.07
CA GLY A 35 -2.03 -9.17 1.70
C GLY A 35 -0.63 -9.21 2.34
N GLY A 36 0.24 -10.01 1.73
CA GLY A 36 1.61 -10.22 2.18
C GLY A 36 1.75 -11.05 3.45
N SER A 37 2.99 -11.39 3.75
CA SER A 37 3.40 -11.89 5.06
C SER A 37 3.40 -10.76 6.10
N MET A 38 3.61 -11.10 7.37
CA MET A 38 3.85 -10.09 8.41
C MET A 38 5.07 -9.22 8.08
N ALA A 39 6.14 -9.83 7.55
CA ALA A 39 7.35 -9.11 7.17
C ALA A 39 7.09 -8.11 6.05
N ASP A 40 6.37 -8.53 5.00
CA ASP A 40 6.00 -7.65 3.88
C ASP A 40 5.17 -6.45 4.36
N ARG A 41 4.23 -6.67 5.27
CA ARG A 41 3.43 -5.58 5.86
C ARG A 41 4.26 -4.66 6.76
N THR A 42 5.23 -5.19 7.49
CA THR A 42 6.14 -4.37 8.30
C THR A 42 6.99 -3.47 7.40
N GLU A 43 7.58 -4.02 6.33
CA GLU A 43 8.36 -3.22 5.37
C GLU A 43 7.51 -2.13 4.71
N ALA A 44 6.28 -2.49 4.31
CA ALA A 44 5.34 -1.53 3.76
C ALA A 44 4.98 -0.41 4.75
N LEU A 45 4.74 -0.76 6.02
CA LEU A 45 4.40 0.21 7.06
C LEU A 45 5.57 1.15 7.35
N GLU A 46 6.79 0.63 7.46
CA GLU A 46 8.01 1.44 7.66
C GLU A 46 8.20 2.44 6.52
N TRP A 47 8.00 2.01 5.28
CA TRP A 47 8.06 2.89 4.12
C TRP A 47 6.96 3.97 4.19
N VAL A 48 5.71 3.61 4.52
CA VAL A 48 4.63 4.60 4.66
C VAL A 48 4.95 5.61 5.76
N MET A 49 5.45 5.19 6.91
CA MET A 49 5.86 6.11 7.99
C MET A 49 6.97 7.07 7.57
N MET A 50 7.87 6.65 6.67
CA MET A 50 8.97 7.48 6.19
C MET A 50 8.51 8.52 5.16
N PHE A 51 7.59 8.16 4.26
CA PHE A 51 7.23 9.00 3.11
C PHE A 51 5.85 9.67 3.22
N MET A 52 4.98 9.17 4.09
CA MET A 52 3.62 9.68 4.33
C MET A 52 3.32 9.69 5.84
N PRO A 53 4.09 10.47 6.64
CA PRO A 53 4.01 10.43 8.10
C PRO A 53 2.68 10.92 8.67
N ASP A 54 1.93 11.73 7.91
CA ASP A 54 0.63 12.28 8.32
C ASP A 54 -0.56 11.36 7.98
N GLU A 55 -0.31 10.26 7.27
CA GLU A 55 -1.36 9.36 6.80
C GLU A 55 -1.66 8.23 7.78
N VAL A 56 -2.94 7.94 7.99
CA VAL A 56 -3.38 6.81 8.81
C VAL A 56 -3.53 5.59 7.93
N VAL A 57 -2.68 4.59 8.18
CA VAL A 57 -2.70 3.30 7.47
C VAL A 57 -3.52 2.28 8.24
N ARG A 58 -4.42 1.59 7.52
CA ARG A 58 -5.20 0.48 8.07
C ARG A 58 -4.68 -0.85 7.53
N LEU A 59 -4.59 -1.86 8.40
CA LEU A 59 -4.35 -3.23 7.96
C LEU A 59 -5.69 -3.82 7.54
N ASP A 60 -5.77 -4.32 6.31
CA ASP A 60 -6.93 -5.01 5.76
C ASP A 60 -6.52 -6.48 5.57
N GLY A 61 -7.01 -7.31 6.49
CA GLY A 61 -6.53 -8.68 6.75
C GLY A 61 -7.14 -9.73 5.85
#